data_AF-D8TRS9-F1
#
_entry.id   AF-D8TRS9-F1
#
_cell.length_a   1.000
_cell.length_b   1.000
_cell.length_c   1.000
_cell.angle_alpha   90.00
_cell.angle_beta   90.00
_cell.angle_gamma   90.00
#
_symmetry.space_group_name_H-M   'P 1'
#
loop_
_entity.id
_entity.type
_entity.pdbx_description
1 polymer ?
#
loop_
_entity_poly.entity_id
_entity_poly.type
_entity_poly.pdbx_seq_one_letter_code
_entity_poly.pdbx_strand_id
1 'polypeptide(L)' 'RSPSPEPIYNEFGIRLNTREQRTREKLQERRTELIMELIKKNPNYKPPADFR' A
#
# COMPACT_ATOMS: atom_id res chain seq x y z
N ARG A 1 -14.60 -13.92 -7.51
CA ARG A 1 -13.64 -12.80 -7.32
C ARG A 1 -13.85 -11.83 -8.47
N SER A 2 -13.91 -10.52 -8.22
CA SER A 2 -14.00 -9.53 -9.30
C SER A 2 -12.84 -9.70 -10.28
N PRO A 3 -13.05 -9.47 -11.58
CA PRO A 3 -12.00 -9.60 -12.58
C PRO A 3 -10.81 -8.70 -12.22
N SER A 4 -9.59 -9.14 -12.55
CA SER A 4 -8.41 -8.32 -12.31
C SER A 4 -8.41 -7.10 -13.24
N PRO A 5 -7.86 -5.96 -12.79
CA PRO A 5 -7.64 -4.81 -13.65
C PRO A 5 -6.67 -5.18 -14.79
N GLU A 6 -6.75 -4.41 -15.86
CA GLU A 6 -5.89 -4.55 -17.04
C GLU A 6 -4.41 -4.40 -16.65
N PRO A 7 -3.48 -5.12 -17.31
CA PRO A 7 -2.06 -5.07 -16.97
C PRO A 7 -1.48 -3.68 -17.27
N ILE A 8 -0.75 -3.12 -16.31
CA ILE A 8 -0.06 -1.83 -16.44
C ILE A 8 1.43 -2.12 -16.60
N TYR A 9 2.06 -1.49 -17.59
CA TYR A 9 3.48 -1.64 -17.90
C TYR A 9 4.22 -0.30 -17.75
N ASN A 10 5.50 -0.35 -17.39
CA ASN A 10 6.38 0.82 -17.44
C ASN A 10 6.99 1.02 -18.84
N GLU A 11 7.79 2.08 -19.02
CA GLU A 11 8.49 2.41 -20.27
C GLU A 11 9.43 1.30 -20.78
N PHE A 12 9.87 0.40 -19.90
CA PHE A 12 10.70 -0.76 -20.23
C PHE A 12 9.88 -2.02 -20.55
N GLY A 13 8.55 -1.94 -20.58
CA GLY A 13 7.67 -3.08 -20.84
C GLY A 13 7.53 -4.05 -19.66
N ILE A 14 7.91 -3.64 -18.44
CA ILE A 14 7.79 -4.46 -17.23
C ILE A 14 6.40 -4.25 -16.61
N ARG A 15 5.70 -5.34 -16.31
CA ARG A 15 4.38 -5.30 -15.69
C ARG A 15 4.48 -4.83 -14.22
N LEU A 16 3.82 -3.73 -13.91
CA LEU A 16 3.81 -3.12 -12.58
C LEU A 16 2.74 -3.72 -11.66
N ASN A 17 1.52 -3.94 -12.16
CA ASN A 17 0.37 -4.34 -11.34
C ASN A 17 0.18 -5.86 -11.23
N THR A 18 1.26 -6.59 -10.94
CA THR A 18 1.15 -8.03 -10.69
C THR A 18 0.22 -8.29 -9.49
N ARG A 19 -0.32 -9.52 -9.40
CA ARG A 19 -1.22 -9.90 -8.30
C ARG A 19 -0.55 -9.71 -6.93
N GLU A 20 0.73 -10.01 -6.84
CA GLU A 20 1.52 -9.87 -5.62
C GLU A 20 1.67 -8.39 -5.25
N GLN A 21 2.05 -7.54 -6.22
CA GLN A 21 2.16 -6.08 -6.02
C GLN A 21 0.85 -5.48 -5.52
N ARG A 22 -0.28 -5.79 -6.17
CA ARG A 22 -1.61 -5.31 -5.71
C ARG A 22 -1.95 -5.74 -4.29
N THR A 23 -1.54 -6.96 -3.90
CA THR A 23 -1.80 -7.47 -2.55
C THR A 23 -0.92 -6.74 -1.54
N ARG A 24 0.35 -6.51 -1.88
CA ARG A 24 1.30 -5.75 -1.07
C ARG A 24 0.88 -4.30 -0.90
N GLU A 25 0.53 -3.61 -1.98
CA GLU A 25 0.04 -2.24 -1.98
C GLU A 25 -1.21 -2.10 -1.11
N LYS A 26 -2.18 -3.02 -1.25
CA LYS A 26 -3.39 -3.01 -0.41
C LYS A 26 -3.08 -3.14 1.09
N LEU A 27 -2.13 -4.00 1.46
CA LEU A 27 -1.72 -4.15 2.87
C LEU A 27 -0.96 -2.93 3.37
N GLN A 28 -0.14 -2.32 2.51
CA GLN A 28 0.62 -1.12 2.84
C GLN A 28 -0.29 0.10 2.99
N GLU A 29 -1.24 0.30 2.09
CA GLU A 29 -2.27 1.33 2.19
C GLU A 29 -3.05 1.17 3.49
N ARG A 30 -3.53 -0.04 3.79
CA ARG A 30 -4.26 -0.32 5.03
C ARG A 30 -3.42 -0.05 6.28
N ARG A 31 -2.13 -0.41 6.25
CA ARG A 31 -1.19 -0.11 7.33
C ARG A 31 -1.05 1.40 7.52
N THR A 32 -0.91 2.16 6.45
CA THR A 32 -0.79 3.62 6.49
C THR A 32 -2.05 4.27 7.05
N GLU A 33 -3.25 3.84 6.62
CA GLU A 33 -4.51 4.32 7.16
C GLU A 33 -4.58 4.15 8.69
N LEU A 34 -4.22 2.96 9.17
CA LEU A 34 -4.23 2.65 10.61
C LEU A 34 -3.22 3.49 11.39
N ILE A 35 -2.02 3.69 10.84
CA ILE A 35 -1.00 4.55 11.46
C ILE A 35 -1.50 6.00 11.53
N MET A 36 -2.10 6.52 10.47
CA MET A 36 -2.69 7.87 10.47
C MET A 36 -3.80 8.01 11.51
N GLU A 37 -4.65 7.00 11.67
CA GLU A 37 -5.69 6.98 12.69
C GLU A 37 -5.08 6.97 14.11
N LEU A 38 -4.04 6.17 14.33
CA LEU A 38 -3.35 6.07 15.62
C LEU A 38 -2.63 7.36 15.99
N ILE A 39 -2.00 8.04 15.03
CA ILE A 39 -1.37 9.35 15.23
C ILE A 39 -2.42 10.38 15.63
N LYS A 40 -3.58 10.39 14.95
CA LYS A 40 -4.70 11.30 15.28
C LYS A 40 -5.27 11.04 16.68
N LYS A 41 -5.40 9.77 17.08
CA LYS A 41 -5.96 9.38 18.38
C LYS A 41 -4.98 9.54 19.54
N ASN A 42 -3.70 9.26 19.31
CA ASN A 42 -2.66 9.34 20.32
C ASN A 42 -1.47 10.16 19.80
N PRO A 43 -1.32 11.42 20.23
CA PRO A 43 -0.21 12.27 19.78
C PRO A 43 1.18 11.78 20.22
N ASN A 44 1.26 10.85 21.19
CA ASN A 44 2.51 10.21 21.61
C ASN A 44 2.83 8.91 20.84
N TYR A 45 1.98 8.53 19.89
CA TYR A 45 2.22 7.35 19.06
C TYR A 45 3.46 7.56 18.20
N LYS A 46 4.46 6.70 18.37
CA LYS A 46 5.67 6.68 17.55
C LYS A 46 5.45 5.70 16.40
N PRO A 47 5.29 6.17 15.15
CA PRO A 47 5.12 5.28 14.02
C PRO A 47 6.38 4.42 13.81
N PRO A 48 6.25 3.26 13.11
CA PRO A 48 7.39 2.42 12.77
C PRO A 48 8.46 3.19 11.99
N ALA A 49 9.73 2.83 12.14
CA ALA A 49 10.86 3.53 11.49
C ALA A 49 10.75 3.55 9.94
N ASP A 50 10.12 2.53 9.34
CA ASP A 50 9.88 2.44 7.90
C ASP A 50 8.64 3.23 7.42
N PHE A 51 7.97 3.98 8.29
CA PHE A 51 6.86 4.86 7.92
C PHE A 51 7.42 6.19 7.39
N ARG A 52 7.51 6.32 6.07
CA ARG A 52 7.97 7.53 5.38
C ARG A 52 7.05 7.88 4.21
#